data_AF-A0A4R8UHK1-F1
#
_entry.id   AF-A0A4R8UHK1-F1
#
_cell.length_a   1.000
_cell.length_b   1.000
_cell.length_c   1.000
_cell.angle_alpha   90.00
_cell.angle_beta   90.00
_cell.angle_gamma   90.00
#
_symmetry.space_group_name_H-M   'P 1'
#
loop_
_entity.id
_entity.type
_entity.pdbx_description
1 polymer ?
#
loop_
_entity_poly.entity_id
_entity_poly.type
_entity_poly.pdbx_seq_one_letter_code
_entity_poly.pdbx_strand_id
1 'polypeptide(L)' 'MAVAKGSKIRRDHTPTVLFQTRVDPAIRAEVNLAAAASGVSTGIYLEALLRRTLEDLGKLPVLDLIRDQKEELLIPAA' A
#
# COMPACT_ATOMS: atom_id res chain seq x y z
N MET A 1 3.95 16.88 0.74
CA MET A 1 2.75 16.77 -0.12
C MET A 1 1.62 17.50 0.57
N ALA A 2 1.04 18.51 -0.07
CA ALA A 2 -0.08 19.25 0.50
C ALA A 2 -1.33 18.36 0.48
N VAL A 3 -2.01 18.23 1.62
CA VAL A 3 -3.32 17.56 1.71
C VAL A 3 -4.33 18.43 0.98
N ALA A 4 -5.09 17.86 0.05
CA ALA A 4 -6.12 18.59 -0.70
C ALA A 4 -7.13 19.22 0.27
N LYS A 5 -7.49 20.48 0.03
CA LYS A 5 -8.47 21.24 0.83
C LYS A 5 -9.80 20.48 0.84
N GLY A 6 -10.27 20.08 2.02
CA GLY A 6 -11.51 19.31 2.21
C GLY A 6 -11.33 17.81 2.41
N SER A 7 -10.09 17.30 2.50
CA SER A 7 -9.86 15.89 2.80
C SER A 7 -10.37 15.52 4.19
N LYS A 8 -11.13 14.42 4.30
CA LYS A 8 -11.56 13.89 5.60
C LYS A 8 -10.33 13.43 6.38
N ILE A 9 -10.13 14.02 7.55
CA ILE A 9 -9.07 13.65 8.49
C ILE A 9 -9.60 12.67 9.55
N ARG A 10 -8.70 11.91 10.17
CA ARG A 10 -9.05 11.05 11.31
C ARG A 10 -9.54 11.92 12.47
N ARG A 11 -10.33 11.31 13.37
CA ARG A 11 -10.65 11.94 14.65
C ARG A 11 -9.38 12.17 15.45
N ASP A 12 -9.37 13.26 16.21
CA ASP A 12 -8.28 13.59 17.12
C ASP A 12 -8.01 12.42 18.07
N HIS A 13 -6.72 12.20 18.38
CA HIS A 13 -6.23 11.12 19.24
C HIS A 13 -6.43 9.67 18.74
N THR A 14 -6.75 9.46 17.46
CA THR A 14 -6.74 8.10 16.89
C THR A 14 -5.29 7.57 16.89
N PRO A 15 -4.98 6.47 17.61
CA PRO A 15 -3.64 5.91 17.61
C PRO A 15 -3.31 5.38 16.21
N THR A 16 -2.18 5.80 15.66
CA THR A 16 -1.70 5.39 14.35
C THR A 16 -0.23 5.03 14.40
N VAL A 17 0.18 4.00 13.66
CA VAL A 17 1.57 3.63 13.43
C VAL A 17 1.95 3.85 11.97
N LEU A 18 3.23 4.14 11.73
CA LEU A 18 3.74 4.37 10.38
C LEU A 18 3.88 3.04 9.64
N PHE A 19 3.26 2.95 8.46
CA PHE A 19 3.37 1.78 7.59
C PHE A 19 4.07 2.19 6.29
N GLN A 20 5.38 1.88 6.18
CA GLN A 20 6.24 2.28 5.07
C GLN A 20 6.69 1.06 4.27
N THR A 21 6.52 1.12 2.96
CA THR A 21 7.01 0.10 2.00
C THR A 21 7.45 0.77 0.70
N ARG A 22 8.27 0.05 -0.09
CA ARG A 22 8.52 0.41 -1.48
C ARG A 22 7.46 -0.23 -2.36
N VAL A 23 7.00 0.51 -3.35
CA VAL A 23 5.98 0.08 -4.30
C VAL A 23 6.37 0.56 -5.69
N ASP A 24 5.84 -0.11 -6.71
CA ASP A 24 5.93 0.34 -8.10
C ASP A 24 5.39 1.78 -8.24
N PRO A 25 6.09 2.69 -8.97
CA PRO A 25 5.63 4.06 -9.19
C PRO A 25 4.25 4.18 -9.85
N ALA A 26 3.89 3.28 -10.76
CA ALA A 26 2.57 3.28 -11.40
C ALA A 26 1.47 2.96 -10.39
N ILE A 27 1.69 1.96 -9.53
CA ILE A 27 0.76 1.62 -8.44
C ILE A 27 0.63 2.79 -7.46
N ARG A 28 1.74 3.46 -7.13
CA ARG A 28 1.73 4.68 -6.30
C ARG A 28 0.84 5.76 -6.90
N ALA A 29 0.90 5.97 -8.21
CA ALA A 29 0.10 6.98 -8.92
C ALA A 29 -1.40 6.66 -8.84
N GLU A 30 -1.78 5.42 -9.14
CA GLU A 30 -3.17 4.95 -9.05
C GLU A 30 -3.76 5.11 -7.65
N VAL A 31 -2.99 4.73 -6.62
CA VAL A 31 -3.40 4.90 -5.22
C VAL A 31 -3.63 6.37 -4.87
N ASN A 32 -2.76 7.27 -5.33
CA ASN A 32 -2.92 8.70 -5.08
C ASN A 32 -4.15 9.29 -5.79
N LEU A 33 -4.39 8.89 -7.05
CA LEU A 33 -5.57 9.30 -7.81
C LEU A 33 -6.86 8.84 -7.12
N ALA A 34 -6.93 7.58 -6.74
CA ALA A 34 -8.11 7.02 -6.07
C ALA A 34 -8.35 7.64 -4.68
N ALA A 35 -7.29 7.90 -3.90
CA ALA A 35 -7.40 8.60 -2.63
C ALA A 35 -7.94 10.03 -2.80
N ALA A 36 -7.44 10.76 -3.82
CA ALA A 36 -7.90 12.10 -4.15
C ALA A 36 -9.37 12.11 -4.60
N ALA A 37 -9.77 11.18 -5.49
CA ALA A 37 -11.15 11.02 -5.92
C ALA A 37 -12.10 10.67 -4.76
N SER A 38 -11.59 9.95 -3.76
CA SER A 38 -12.32 9.59 -2.54
C SER A 38 -12.34 10.71 -1.49
N GLY A 39 -11.62 11.82 -1.71
CA GLY A 39 -11.53 12.93 -0.75
C GLY A 39 -10.83 12.56 0.56
N VAL A 40 -9.92 11.59 0.56
CA VAL A 40 -9.21 11.12 1.77
C VAL A 40 -7.70 11.14 1.56
N SER A 41 -6.94 11.08 2.65
CA SER A 41 -5.49 10.90 2.56
C SER A 41 -5.14 9.49 2.07
N THR A 42 -3.98 9.33 1.44
CA THR A 42 -3.46 8.02 1.00
C THR A 42 -3.45 6.98 2.13
N GLY A 43 -3.10 7.39 3.36
CA GLY A 43 -3.09 6.49 4.51
C GLY A 43 -4.49 6.01 4.93
N ILE A 44 -5.50 6.89 4.85
CA ILE A 44 -6.89 6.50 5.11
C ILE A 44 -7.40 5.58 4.00
N TYR A 45 -7.08 5.89 2.74
CA TYR A 45 -7.46 5.08 1.60
C TYR A 45 -6.89 3.66 1.69
N LEU A 46 -5.59 3.52 1.98
CA LEU A 46 -4.94 2.22 2.12
C LEU A 46 -5.49 1.42 3.31
N GLU A 47 -5.73 2.06 4.46
CA GLU A 47 -6.36 1.36 5.57
C GLU A 47 -7.78 0.89 5.24
N ALA A 48 -8.58 1.70 4.54
CA ALA A 48 -9.92 1.32 4.10
C ALA A 48 -9.88 0.11 3.15
N LEU A 49 -8.90 0.06 2.23
CA LEU A 49 -8.70 -1.11 1.38
C LEU A 49 -8.33 -2.36 2.18
N LEU A 50 -7.43 -2.25 3.16
CA LEU A 50 -7.06 -3.39 4.01
C LEU A 50 -8.24 -3.86 4.88
N ARG A 51 -9.03 -2.94 5.42
CA ARG A 51 -10.25 -3.25 6.17
C ARG A 51 -11.27 -3.98 5.31
N ARG A 52 -11.49 -3.51 4.08
CA ARG A 52 -12.37 -4.18 3.13
C ARG A 52 -11.91 -5.62 2.86
N THR A 53 -10.60 -5.83 2.63
CA THR A 53 -10.05 -7.19 2.45
C THR A 53 -10.25 -8.06 3.70
N LEU A 54 -10.10 -7.50 4.90
CA LEU A 54 -10.36 -8.20 6.16
C LEU A 54 -11.84 -8.54 6.34
N GLU A 55 -12.75 -7.65 5.99
CA GLU A 55 -14.20 -7.87 6.04
C GLU A 55 -14.62 -8.95 5.04
N ASP A 56 -14.05 -8.93 3.83
CA ASP A 56 -14.38 -9.87 2.76
C ASP A 56 -13.81 -11.28 3.00
N LEU A 57 -12.59 -11.40 3.56
CA LEU A 57 -11.88 -12.68 3.70
C LEU A 57 -11.71 -13.17 5.15
N GLY A 58 -12.06 -12.36 6.14
CA GLY A 58 -11.78 -12.60 7.57
C GLY A 58 -10.29 -12.46 7.94
N LYS A 59 -9.39 -12.30 6.97
CA LYS A 59 -7.93 -12.17 7.15
C LYS A 59 -7.29 -11.48 5.95
N LEU A 60 -6.13 -10.85 6.15
CA LEU A 60 -5.31 -10.44 5.02
C LEU A 60 -4.70 -11.69 4.35
N PRO A 61 -4.71 -11.76 3.01
CA PRO A 61 -4.16 -12.90 2.30
C PRO A 61 -2.64 -12.97 2.49
N VAL A 62 -2.13 -14.18 2.70
CA VAL A 62 -0.70 -14.47 2.59
C VAL A 62 -0.40 -14.67 1.11
N LEU A 63 0.42 -13.81 0.54
CA LEU A 63 0.74 -13.83 -0.88
C LEU A 63 2.08 -14.53 -1.11
N ASP A 64 2.10 -15.48 -2.05
CA ASP A 64 3.32 -16.14 -2.50
C ASP A 64 3.95 -15.34 -3.65
N LEU A 65 4.66 -14.26 -3.31
CA LEU A 65 5.13 -13.24 -4.27
C LEU A 65 6.60 -13.37 -4.66
N ILE A 66 7.36 -14.21 -3.96
CA ILE A 66 8.79 -14.37 -4.23
C ILE A 66 8.97 -15.67 -4.99
N ARG A 67 9.16 -15.56 -6.31
CA ARG A 67 9.83 -16.65 -7.03
C ARG A 67 11.28 -16.63 -6.59
N ASP A 68 11.78 -17.76 -6.10
CA ASP A 68 13.22 -17.96 -5.90
C ASP A 68 13.95 -17.51 -7.17
N GLN A 69 15.00 -16.68 -7.01
CA GLN A 69 15.93 -16.40 -8.09
C GLN A 69 16.64 -17.71 -8.46
N LYS A 70 16.05 -18.51 -9.34
CA LYS A 70 16.79 -19.53 -10.08
C LYS A 70 17.57 -18.85 -11.19
N GLU A 71 18.67 -18.19 -10.84
CA GLU A 71 19.73 -17.91 -11.79
C GLU A 71 21.06 -18.36 -11.17
N GLU A 72 21.43 -19.60 -11.48
CA GLU A 72 22.83 -20.01 -11.46
C GLU A 72 23.59 -19.09 -12.41
N LEU A 73 24.31 -18.12 -11.86
CA LEU A 73 25.40 -17.48 -12.59
C LEU A 73 26.52 -18.52 -12.70
N LEU A 74 26.59 -19.23 -13.83
CA LEU A 74 27.78 -19.94 -14.26
C LEU A 74 28.88 -18.90 -14.45
N ILE A 75 29.65 -18.63 -13.39
CA ILE A 75 30.90 -17.89 -13.51
C ILE A 75 31.88 -18.85 -14.23
N PRO A 76 32.35 -18.54 -15.46
CA PRO A 76 33.42 -19.32 -16.06
C PRO A 76 34.67 -19.08 -15.21
N ALA A 77 35.28 -20.16 -14.71
CA ALA A 77 36.59 -20.07 -14.09
C ALA A 77 37.58 -19.56 -15.14
N ALA A 78 38.26 -18.44 -14.84
CA ALA A 78 39.38 -17.91 -15.62
C ALA A 78 40.69 -18.54 -15.15
#